data_AF-A0AAQ4E6Q3-F1
#
_entry.id   AF-A0AAQ4E6Q3-F1
#
_cell.length_a   1.000
_cell.length_b   1.000
_cell.length_c   1.000
_cell.angle_alpha   90.00
_cell.angle_beta   90.00
_cell.angle_gamma   90.00
#
_symmetry.space_group_name_H-M   'P 1'
#
loop_
_entity.id
_entity.type
_entity.pdbx_description
1 polymer ?
#
loop_
_entity_poly.entity_id
_entity_poly.type
_entity_poly.pdbx_seq_one_letter_code
_entity_poly.pdbx_strand_id
1 'polypeptide(L)'
;MTVCVSEFDGPLISGYLCIATEAQDDDGLPHTLEHLIFMGSEDYPYKGVLDQLANRCLASGTNAWTDTDHTCYTMTTAGSKGFLNLLPIYLDHILYPLLTEAAFITEVHHVNGEGDNAGVVYCEMQARENTGESLCMLNLLRTLYPAPCGYRYETGGLMRNLRESTNNQKAGSTSFPGRDVALGQPKE
;
A
#
# COMPACT_ATOMS: atom_id res chain seq x y z
N MET A 1 -6.66 6.31 -17.66
CA MET A 1 -5.58 7.03 -16.96
C MET A 1 -5.73 8.52 -17.25
N THR A 2 -5.85 9.33 -16.21
CA THR A 2 -5.92 10.79 -16.32
C THR A 2 -4.57 11.35 -15.86
N VAL A 3 -3.99 12.27 -16.63
CA VAL A 3 -2.70 12.90 -16.28
C VAL A 3 -2.92 14.40 -16.17
N CYS A 4 -2.61 14.94 -15.00
CA CYS A 4 -2.65 16.37 -14.73
C CYS A 4 -1.22 16.87 -14.55
N VAL A 5 -0.83 17.90 -15.29
CA VAL A 5 0.49 18.52 -15.18
C VAL A 5 0.30 19.96 -14.74
N SER A 6 1.01 20.36 -13.69
CA SER A 6 1.08 21.74 -13.22
C SER A 6 2.53 22.19 -13.30
N GLU A 7 2.77 23.29 -14.02
CA GLU A 7 4.10 23.87 -14.17
C GLU A 7 4.30 24.99 -13.14
N PHE A 8 5.43 24.95 -12.45
CA PHE A 8 5.85 25.98 -11.51
C PHE A 8 7.38 26.11 -11.54
N ASP A 9 7.89 27.31 -11.30
CA ASP A 9 9.33 27.54 -11.26
C ASP A 9 9.92 26.89 -10.00
N GLY A 10 10.75 25.87 -10.19
CA GLY A 10 11.41 25.19 -9.09
C GLY A 10 12.33 24.07 -9.55
N PRO A 11 13.33 23.69 -8.74
CA PRO A 11 14.23 22.58 -9.06
C PRO A 11 13.60 21.22 -8.74
N LEU A 12 12.46 21.18 -8.05
CA LEU A 12 11.82 19.95 -7.59
C LEU A 12 10.70 19.54 -8.53
N ILE A 13 10.64 18.24 -8.81
CA ILE A 13 9.54 17.60 -9.52
C ILE A 13 8.86 16.66 -8.55
N SER A 14 7.56 16.87 -8.32
CA SER A 14 6.74 16.05 -7.44
C SER A 14 5.69 15.30 -8.25
N GLY A 15 5.53 14.01 -7.97
CA GLY A 15 4.56 13.13 -8.62
C GLY A 15 3.61 12.51 -7.61
N TYR A 16 2.35 12.41 -8.00
CA TYR A 16 1.28 11.76 -7.25
C TYR A 16 0.59 10.77 -8.18
N LEU A 17 0.67 9.48 -7.84
CA LEU A 17 -0.03 8.41 -8.53
C LEU A 17 -1.17 7.94 -7.64
N CYS A 18 -2.36 8.47 -7.89
CA CYS A 18 -3.55 8.16 -7.09
C CYS A 18 -4.36 7.05 -7.75
N ILE A 19 -4.59 5.96 -7.03
CA ILE A 19 -5.44 4.85 -7.44
C ILE A 19 -6.66 4.85 -6.53
N ALA A 20 -7.85 4.88 -7.14
CA ALA A 20 -9.09 4.70 -6.39
C ALA A 20 -9.11 3.30 -5.79
N THR A 21 -9.28 3.22 -4.47
CA THR A 21 -9.33 1.97 -3.70
C THR A 21 -10.53 2.04 -2.77
N GLU A 22 -11.29 0.95 -2.67
CA GLU A 22 -12.47 0.90 -1.80
C GLU A 22 -12.36 -0.31 -0.88
N ALA A 23 -12.42 -0.10 0.43
CA ALA A 23 -12.54 -1.17 1.40
C ALA A 23 -13.93 -1.82 1.32
N GLN A 24 -13.99 -3.15 1.23
CA GLN A 24 -15.25 -3.90 1.19
C GLN A 24 -15.65 -4.45 2.57
N ASP A 25 -14.67 -4.49 3.47
CA ASP A 25 -14.75 -4.93 4.86
C ASP A 25 -13.60 -4.30 5.66
N ASP A 26 -13.43 -4.74 6.91
CA ASP A 26 -12.38 -4.26 7.81
C ASP A 26 -11.04 -5.03 7.65
N ASP A 27 -10.81 -5.75 6.53
CA ASP A 27 -9.56 -6.51 6.32
C ASP A 27 -8.36 -5.63 5.97
N GLY A 28 -8.57 -4.35 5.67
CA GLY A 28 -7.49 -3.39 5.40
C GLY A 28 -6.73 -3.67 4.11
N LEU A 29 -7.40 -4.26 3.09
CA LEU A 29 -6.76 -4.63 1.84
C LEU A 29 -6.09 -3.45 1.10
N PRO A 30 -6.68 -2.24 1.03
CA PRO A 30 -6.01 -1.09 0.43
C PRO A 30 -4.68 -0.75 1.11
N HIS A 31 -4.67 -0.68 2.43
CA HIS A 31 -3.47 -0.37 3.22
C HIS A 31 -2.43 -1.50 3.16
N THR A 32 -2.89 -2.75 3.23
CA THR A 32 -2.03 -3.92 3.07
C THR A 32 -1.34 -3.92 1.70
N LEU A 33 -2.09 -3.66 0.63
CA LEU A 33 -1.54 -3.63 -0.72
C LEU A 33 -0.54 -2.48 -0.89
N GLU A 34 -0.81 -1.32 -0.30
CA GLU A 34 0.13 -0.19 -0.25
C GLU A 34 1.53 -0.62 0.23
N HIS A 35 1.62 -1.36 1.33
CA HIS A 35 2.89 -1.86 1.85
C HIS A 35 3.51 -2.91 0.93
N LEU A 36 2.70 -3.86 0.45
CA LEU A 36 3.19 -5.01 -0.30
C LEU A 36 3.80 -4.65 -1.65
N ILE A 37 3.40 -3.53 -2.27
CA ILE A 37 4.02 -3.13 -3.54
C ILE A 37 5.52 -2.79 -3.38
N PHE A 38 5.96 -2.34 -2.20
CA PHE A 38 7.37 -2.01 -1.93
C PHE A 38 8.26 -3.25 -1.76
N MET A 39 7.65 -4.44 -1.72
CA MET A 39 8.34 -5.71 -1.52
C MET A 39 8.88 -6.31 -2.81
N GLY A 40 8.61 -5.67 -3.95
CA GLY A 40 9.14 -5.99 -5.26
C GLY A 40 8.04 -6.19 -6.31
N SER A 41 8.48 -6.17 -7.56
CA SER A 41 7.62 -6.23 -8.75
C SER A 41 8.14 -7.23 -9.78
N GLU A 42 7.42 -7.44 -10.89
CA GLU A 42 7.81 -8.37 -11.94
C GLU A 42 9.21 -8.07 -12.52
N ASP A 43 9.50 -6.80 -12.83
CA ASP A 43 10.80 -6.41 -13.38
C ASP A 43 11.86 -6.12 -12.30
N TYR A 44 11.43 -5.86 -11.06
CA TYR A 44 12.30 -5.54 -9.92
C TYR A 44 11.97 -6.41 -8.69
N PRO A 45 12.30 -7.72 -8.71
CA PRO A 45 11.72 -8.72 -7.82
C PRO A 45 12.37 -8.78 -6.43
N TYR A 46 12.88 -7.66 -5.92
CA TYR A 46 13.63 -7.62 -4.65
C TYR A 46 13.22 -6.43 -3.78
N LYS A 47 12.94 -6.72 -2.51
CA LYS A 47 12.67 -5.72 -1.47
C LYS A 47 13.73 -4.62 -1.44
N GLY A 48 13.29 -3.37 -1.37
CA GLY A 48 14.16 -2.19 -1.22
C GLY A 48 14.88 -1.75 -2.49
N VAL A 49 14.70 -2.44 -3.63
CA VAL A 49 15.27 -2.00 -4.92
C VAL A 49 14.70 -0.66 -5.36
N LEU A 50 13.40 -0.43 -5.17
CA LEU A 50 12.77 0.86 -5.48
C LEU A 50 13.46 2.01 -4.74
N ASP A 51 13.68 1.89 -3.43
CA ASP A 51 14.35 2.92 -2.61
C ASP A 51 15.80 3.16 -3.06
N GLN A 52 16.54 2.09 -3.38
CA GLN A 52 17.91 2.23 -3.88
C GLN A 52 17.97 2.96 -5.22
N LEU A 53 17.01 2.69 -6.12
CA LEU A 53 16.91 3.35 -7.41
C LEU A 53 16.41 4.80 -7.27
N ALA A 54 15.49 5.05 -6.34
CA ALA A 54 15.03 6.39 -6.00
C ALA A 54 16.19 7.29 -5.54
N ASN A 55 17.05 6.77 -4.66
CA ASN A 55 18.27 7.46 -4.23
C ASN A 55 19.21 7.80 -5.40
N ARG A 56 19.38 6.89 -6.37
CA ARG A 56 20.16 7.14 -7.59
C ARG A 56 19.51 8.17 -8.53
N CYS A 57 18.18 8.33 -8.43
CA CYS A 57 17.41 9.32 -9.16
C CYS A 57 17.32 10.67 -8.44
N LEU A 58 18.10 10.90 -7.37
CA LEU A 58 18.05 12.12 -6.56
C LEU A 58 16.64 12.38 -5.98
N ALA A 59 15.92 11.29 -5.68
CA ALA A 59 14.65 11.37 -4.99
C ALA A 59 14.85 11.58 -3.49
N SER A 60 13.93 12.30 -2.85
CA SER A 60 13.82 12.35 -1.38
C SER A 60 13.09 11.10 -0.85
N GLY A 61 13.51 9.92 -1.33
CA GLY A 61 12.80 8.66 -1.12
C GLY A 61 11.51 8.52 -1.95
N THR A 62 10.87 7.38 -1.79
CA THR A 62 9.49 7.11 -2.21
C THR A 62 8.60 7.05 -1.00
N ASN A 63 7.34 7.43 -1.14
CA ASN A 63 6.37 7.32 -0.04
C ASN A 63 4.98 6.98 -0.59
N ALA A 64 4.11 6.45 0.25
CA ALA A 64 2.72 6.18 -0.07
C ALA A 64 1.84 6.48 1.15
N TRP A 65 0.54 6.54 0.91
CA TRP A 65 -0.46 6.59 1.97
C TRP A 65 -1.81 6.13 1.43
N THR A 66 -2.58 5.53 2.31
CA THR A 66 -3.93 5.05 2.03
C THR A 66 -4.97 5.87 2.78
N ASP A 67 -5.90 6.45 2.02
CA ASP A 67 -7.10 7.10 2.53
C ASP A 67 -8.31 6.17 2.39
N THR A 68 -9.49 6.71 2.64
CA THR A 68 -10.75 5.97 2.63
C THR A 68 -11.16 5.49 1.24
N ASP A 69 -10.86 6.28 0.21
CA ASP A 69 -11.33 6.06 -1.18
C ASP A 69 -10.19 6.03 -2.22
N HIS A 70 -8.94 6.15 -1.79
CA HIS A 70 -7.79 6.06 -2.66
C HIS A 70 -6.50 5.74 -1.91
N THR A 71 -5.55 5.16 -2.64
CA THR A 71 -4.16 5.02 -2.23
C THR A 71 -3.29 5.87 -3.15
N CYS A 72 -2.42 6.69 -2.57
CA CYS A 72 -1.58 7.62 -3.30
C CYS A 72 -0.11 7.27 -3.12
N TYR A 73 0.58 7.05 -4.24
CA TYR A 73 2.01 6.82 -4.28
C TYR A 73 2.73 8.09 -4.74
N THR A 74 3.77 8.48 -4.02
CA THR A 74 4.45 9.77 -4.20
C THR A 74 5.95 9.62 -4.35
N MET A 75 6.52 10.46 -5.20
CA MET A 75 7.96 10.62 -5.31
C MET A 75 8.28 12.08 -5.62
N THR A 76 9.39 12.57 -5.09
CA THR A 76 9.89 13.92 -5.35
C THR A 76 11.36 13.85 -5.69
N THR A 77 11.78 14.40 -6.83
CA THR A 77 13.18 14.39 -7.27
C THR A 77 13.72 15.79 -7.54
N ALA A 78 15.04 15.95 -7.43
CA ALA A 78 15.74 17.12 -7.96
C ALA A 78 15.90 17.00 -9.49
N GLY A 79 15.17 17.82 -10.24
CA GLY A 79 15.15 17.84 -11.70
C GLY A 79 14.32 16.72 -12.33
N SER A 80 13.97 16.88 -13.61
CA SER A 80 13.07 15.97 -14.34
C SER A 80 13.71 14.65 -14.74
N LYS A 81 15.03 14.61 -14.94
CA LYS A 81 15.73 13.39 -15.38
C LYS A 81 15.59 12.25 -14.38
N GLY A 82 15.74 12.55 -13.09
CA GLY A 82 15.54 11.58 -12.01
C GLY A 82 14.11 11.06 -11.98
N PHE A 83 13.14 11.98 -12.00
CA PHE A 83 11.71 11.67 -12.03
C PHE A 83 11.34 10.74 -13.19
N LEU A 84 11.75 11.08 -14.41
CA LEU A 84 11.42 10.31 -15.62
C LEU A 84 12.07 8.93 -15.65
N ASN A 85 13.22 8.77 -14.99
CA ASN A 85 13.86 7.46 -14.83
C ASN A 85 13.18 6.60 -13.76
N LEU A 86 12.72 7.21 -12.67
CA LEU A 86 12.11 6.51 -11.53
C LEU A 86 10.64 6.14 -11.79
N LEU A 87 9.90 7.00 -12.49
CA LEU A 87 8.48 6.83 -12.77
C LEU A 87 8.11 5.44 -13.33
N PRO A 88 8.74 4.91 -14.40
CA PRO A 88 8.39 3.59 -14.93
C PRO A 88 8.66 2.46 -13.92
N ILE A 89 9.66 2.60 -13.07
CA ILE A 89 10.05 1.61 -12.04
C ILE A 89 8.99 1.57 -10.93
N TYR A 90 8.56 2.75 -10.49
CA TYR A 90 7.51 2.85 -9.47
C TYR A 90 6.15 2.39 -10.03
N LEU A 91 5.85 2.69 -11.30
CA LEU A 91 4.68 2.16 -11.99
C LEU A 91 4.69 0.63 -12.05
N ASP A 92 5.86 0.00 -12.24
CA ASP A 92 5.97 -1.47 -12.20
C ASP A 92 5.64 -2.03 -10.82
N HIS A 93 6.08 -1.39 -9.73
CA HIS A 93 5.69 -1.78 -8.37
C HIS A 93 4.20 -1.64 -8.13
N ILE A 94 3.59 -0.57 -8.62
CA ILE A 94 2.17 -0.29 -8.42
C ILE A 94 1.28 -1.24 -9.25
N LEU A 95 1.65 -1.49 -10.51
CA LEU A 95 0.82 -2.22 -11.47
C LEU A 95 1.10 -3.72 -11.48
N TYR A 96 2.33 -4.12 -11.16
CA TYR A 96 2.82 -5.50 -11.25
C TYR A 96 3.60 -5.95 -9.99
N PRO A 97 3.03 -5.80 -8.78
CA PRO A 97 3.68 -6.26 -7.55
C PRO A 97 3.74 -7.79 -7.48
N LEU A 98 4.78 -8.33 -6.83
CA LEU A 98 4.95 -9.79 -6.70
C LEU A 98 3.97 -10.44 -5.71
N LEU A 99 3.60 -9.73 -4.63
CA LEU A 99 2.70 -10.20 -3.58
C LEU A 99 3.04 -11.61 -3.05
N THR A 100 4.31 -11.82 -2.71
CA THR A 100 4.75 -13.13 -2.19
C THR A 100 4.23 -13.38 -0.77
N GLU A 101 4.04 -14.66 -0.43
CA GLU A 101 3.63 -15.03 0.93
C GLU A 101 4.63 -14.57 2.00
N ALA A 102 5.92 -14.64 1.69
CA ALA A 102 6.96 -14.15 2.58
C ALA A 102 6.85 -12.65 2.83
N ALA A 103 6.53 -11.86 1.79
CA ALA A 103 6.28 -10.43 1.93
C ALA A 103 5.06 -10.16 2.82
N PHE A 104 3.97 -10.90 2.60
CA PHE A 104 2.75 -10.81 3.41
C PHE A 104 3.02 -11.07 4.89
N ILE A 105 3.72 -12.16 5.21
CA ILE A 105 4.07 -12.53 6.60
C ILE A 105 4.85 -11.40 7.29
N THR A 106 5.82 -10.79 6.59
CA THR A 106 6.66 -9.74 7.19
C THR A 106 5.96 -8.39 7.30
N GLU A 107 5.20 -7.99 6.28
CA GLU A 107 4.61 -6.65 6.22
C GLU A 107 3.24 -6.58 6.90
N VAL A 108 2.44 -7.65 6.85
CA VAL A 108 1.04 -7.60 7.26
C VAL A 108 0.88 -8.13 8.68
N HIS A 109 1.01 -9.44 8.84
CA HIS A 109 0.82 -10.10 10.13
C HIS A 109 1.55 -11.45 10.20
N HIS A 110 2.17 -11.70 11.35
CA HIS A 110 2.59 -13.04 11.79
C HIS A 110 2.68 -13.09 13.32
N VAL A 111 2.87 -14.30 13.85
CA VAL A 111 3.27 -14.49 15.26
C VAL A 111 4.78 -14.75 15.30
N ASN A 112 5.51 -13.95 16.05
CA ASN A 112 6.98 -14.05 16.15
C ASN A 112 7.42 -15.22 17.05
N GLY A 113 8.73 -15.43 17.18
CA GLY A 113 9.29 -16.51 18.00
C GLY A 113 9.00 -16.41 19.51
N GLU A 114 8.54 -15.25 19.99
CA GLU A 114 8.16 -15.00 21.39
C GLU A 114 6.66 -15.20 21.63
N GLY A 115 5.88 -15.45 20.58
CA GLY A 115 4.43 -15.63 20.65
C GLY A 115 3.63 -14.32 20.51
N ASP A 116 4.30 -13.21 20.20
CA ASP A 116 3.66 -11.91 20.00
C ASP A 116 3.19 -11.71 18.56
N ASN A 117 2.12 -10.93 18.39
CA ASN A 117 1.70 -10.49 17.06
C ASN A 117 2.70 -9.45 16.53
N ALA A 118 3.14 -9.65 15.30
CA ALA A 118 4.09 -8.82 14.59
C ALA A 118 3.64 -8.61 13.14
N GLY A 119 4.38 -7.78 12.40
CA GLY A 119 4.00 -7.30 11.06
C GLY A 119 3.91 -5.77 11.07
N VAL A 120 4.36 -5.12 10.00
CA VAL A 120 4.42 -3.66 9.93
C VAL A 120 3.02 -3.06 10.04
N VAL A 121 2.09 -3.47 9.16
CA VAL A 121 0.70 -3.01 9.14
C VAL A 121 0.00 -3.33 10.47
N TYR A 122 0.16 -4.55 11.01
CA TYR A 122 -0.43 -4.90 12.30
C TYR A 122 0.07 -3.99 13.43
N CYS A 123 1.38 -3.73 13.52
CA CYS A 123 1.95 -2.86 14.55
C CYS A 123 1.48 -1.40 14.41
N GLU A 124 1.34 -0.90 13.19
CA GLU A 124 0.78 0.43 12.93
C GLU A 124 -0.69 0.52 13.38
N MET A 125 -1.51 -0.48 13.04
CA MET A 125 -2.90 -0.53 13.47
C MET A 125 -3.03 -0.70 14.98
N GLN A 126 -2.14 -1.47 15.61
CA GLN A 126 -2.08 -1.62 17.06
C GLN A 126 -1.86 -0.28 17.79
N ALA A 127 -1.06 0.61 17.21
CA ALA A 127 -0.80 1.93 17.80
C ALA A 127 -2.01 2.88 17.72
N ARG A 128 -2.95 2.67 16.80
CA ARG A 128 -4.06 3.62 16.51
C ARG A 128 -5.47 3.12 16.85
N GLU A 129 -5.77 1.83 16.66
CA GLU A 129 -7.15 1.30 16.71
C GLU A 129 -7.84 1.61 18.05
N ASN A 130 -7.10 1.48 19.16
CA ASN A 130 -7.63 1.65 20.51
C ASN A 130 -7.58 3.08 21.04
N THR A 131 -7.22 4.06 20.21
CA THR A 131 -7.30 5.47 20.62
C THR A 131 -8.76 5.93 20.65
N GLY A 132 -9.09 6.86 21.56
CA GLY A 132 -10.46 7.37 21.67
C GLY A 132 -10.96 8.06 20.38
N GLU A 133 -10.04 8.67 19.63
CA GLU A 133 -10.32 9.29 18.34
C GLU A 133 -10.72 8.25 17.28
N SER A 134 -9.90 7.22 17.06
CA SER A 134 -10.20 6.14 16.10
C SER A 134 -11.53 5.46 16.41
N LEU A 135 -11.75 5.11 17.69
CA LEU A 135 -13.00 4.48 18.12
C LEU A 135 -14.22 5.38 17.88
N CYS A 136 -14.11 6.67 18.21
CA CYS A 136 -15.20 7.62 18.01
C CYS A 136 -15.51 7.79 16.51
N MET A 137 -14.47 8.00 15.70
CA MET A 137 -14.59 8.20 14.26
C MET A 137 -15.20 6.97 13.58
N LEU A 138 -14.69 5.76 13.87
CA LEU A 138 -15.20 4.53 13.25
C LEU A 138 -16.67 4.30 13.61
N ASN A 139 -17.08 4.53 14.86
CA ASN A 139 -18.48 4.42 15.27
C ASN A 139 -19.37 5.47 14.58
N LEU A 140 -18.88 6.69 14.43
CA LEU A 140 -19.58 7.75 13.70
C LEU A 140 -19.80 7.35 12.24
N LEU A 141 -18.73 6.94 11.53
CA LEU A 141 -18.78 6.53 10.13
C LEU A 141 -19.74 5.35 9.92
N ARG A 142 -19.71 4.34 10.80
CA ARG A 142 -20.63 3.19 10.76
C ARG A 142 -22.10 3.57 11.01
N THR A 143 -22.34 4.67 11.71
CA THR A 143 -23.69 5.19 11.96
C THR A 143 -24.18 6.03 10.78
N LEU A 144 -23.31 6.85 10.18
CA LEU A 144 -23.63 7.70 9.04
C LEU A 144 -23.79 6.91 7.73
N TYR A 145 -22.96 5.89 7.52
CA TYR A 145 -22.90 5.10 6.30
C TYR A 145 -23.41 3.66 6.52
N PRO A 146 -24.66 3.35 6.11
CA PRO A 146 -25.18 2.00 6.18
C PRO A 146 -24.47 1.06 5.20
N ALA A 147 -24.53 -0.24 5.48
CA ALA A 147 -23.95 -1.26 4.59
C ALA A 147 -24.75 -1.41 3.28
N PRO A 148 -24.10 -1.73 2.14
CA PRO A 148 -22.64 -1.77 1.91
C PRO A 148 -22.11 -0.40 1.45
N CYS A 149 -21.08 0.13 2.11
CA CYS A 149 -20.44 1.41 1.75
C CYS A 149 -19.00 1.41 2.27
N GLY A 150 -17.99 1.64 1.40
CA GLY A 150 -16.58 1.58 1.81
C GLY A 150 -16.19 2.53 2.93
N TYR A 151 -16.81 3.73 3.00
CA TYR A 151 -16.55 4.74 4.03
C TYR A 151 -16.87 4.30 5.46
N ARG A 152 -17.53 3.16 5.67
CA ARG A 152 -17.88 2.65 7.00
C ARG A 152 -16.80 1.76 7.62
N TYR A 153 -15.86 1.28 6.82
CA TYR A 153 -14.87 0.30 7.24
C TYR A 153 -13.54 0.95 7.62
N GLU A 154 -12.76 0.27 8.45
CA GLU A 154 -11.39 0.68 8.75
C GLU A 154 -10.47 0.29 7.59
N THR A 155 -10.09 1.26 6.75
CA THR A 155 -9.25 1.02 5.56
C THR A 155 -7.83 0.59 5.90
N GLY A 156 -7.35 0.92 7.10
CA GLY A 156 -6.08 0.40 7.64
C GLY A 156 -6.13 -1.08 8.03
N GLY A 157 -7.33 -1.63 8.24
CA GLY A 157 -7.59 -2.97 8.74
C GLY A 157 -7.75 -3.01 10.26
N LEU A 158 -8.83 -3.64 10.75
CA LEU A 158 -8.93 -3.94 12.18
C LEU A 158 -7.93 -5.03 12.55
N MET A 159 -7.26 -4.90 13.69
CA MET A 159 -6.28 -5.86 14.22
C MET A 159 -6.82 -7.29 14.22
N ARG A 160 -8.10 -7.47 14.57
CA ARG A 160 -8.76 -8.77 14.54
C ARG A 160 -8.78 -9.35 13.12
N ASN A 161 -9.17 -8.53 12.14
CA ASN A 161 -9.28 -8.95 10.75
C ASN A 161 -7.89 -9.23 10.15
N LEU A 162 -6.91 -8.36 10.40
CA LEU A 162 -5.52 -8.56 9.98
C LEU A 162 -4.94 -9.90 10.46
N ARG A 163 -5.39 -10.37 11.64
CA ARG A 163 -4.98 -11.66 12.22
C ARG A 163 -5.78 -12.87 11.70
N GLU A 164 -7.07 -12.69 11.41
CA GLU A 164 -8.01 -13.80 11.22
C GLU A 164 -8.49 -13.97 9.78
N SER A 165 -8.72 -12.88 9.05
CA SER A 165 -9.42 -12.88 7.76
C SER A 165 -8.61 -12.30 6.61
N THR A 166 -7.70 -11.37 6.87
CA THR A 166 -6.77 -10.82 5.87
C THR A 166 -5.76 -11.89 5.47
N ASN A 167 -5.57 -12.08 4.17
CA ASN A 167 -4.61 -13.03 3.64
C ASN A 167 -4.07 -12.58 2.29
N ASN A 168 -2.95 -13.17 1.87
CA ASN A 168 -2.27 -12.81 0.65
C ASN A 168 -3.13 -13.01 -0.62
N GLN A 169 -4.01 -14.02 -0.65
CA GLN A 169 -4.91 -14.25 -1.78
C GLN A 169 -5.90 -13.10 -1.94
N LYS A 170 -6.47 -12.61 -0.83
CA LYS A 170 -7.38 -11.45 -0.84
C LYS A 170 -6.65 -10.19 -1.32
N ALA A 171 -5.45 -9.92 -0.79
CA ALA A 171 -4.62 -8.79 -1.22
C ALA A 171 -4.26 -8.87 -2.72
N GLY A 172 -4.00 -10.07 -3.23
CA GLY A 172 -3.80 -10.32 -4.66
C GLY A 172 -5.06 -10.14 -5.50
N SER A 173 -6.23 -10.54 -5.00
CA SER A 173 -7.51 -10.40 -5.72
C SER A 173 -8.00 -8.96 -5.85
N THR A 174 -7.52 -8.05 -4.99
CA THR A 174 -7.75 -6.61 -5.09
C THR A 174 -6.85 -5.90 -6.08
N SER A 175 -5.86 -6.60 -6.65
CA SER A 175 -5.06 -6.06 -7.75
C SER A 175 -5.91 -5.94 -9.04
N PHE A 176 -5.44 -5.13 -9.99
CA PHE A 176 -6.23 -4.66 -11.14
C PHE A 176 -7.07 -5.77 -11.84
N PRO A 177 -8.36 -5.50 -12.12
CA PRO A 177 -9.29 -6.51 -12.64
C PRO A 177 -8.79 -7.12 -13.96
N GLY A 178 -8.63 -8.45 -13.97
CA GLY A 178 -8.22 -9.22 -15.16
C GLY A 178 -6.89 -9.96 -15.03
N ARG A 179 -6.17 -9.87 -13.90
CA ARG A 179 -5.02 -10.73 -13.60
C ARG A 179 -5.27 -11.56 -12.36
N ASP A 180 -5.24 -12.89 -12.52
CA ASP A 180 -4.82 -13.77 -11.43
C ASP A 180 -3.35 -13.45 -11.18
N VAL A 181 -3.04 -12.71 -10.11
CA VAL A 181 -1.67 -12.60 -9.63
C VAL A 181 -1.26 -14.02 -9.27
N ALA A 182 -0.46 -14.64 -10.14
CA ALA A 182 0.15 -15.91 -9.82
C ALA A 182 1.01 -15.67 -8.59
N LEU A 183 0.50 -16.07 -7.42
CA LEU A 183 1.20 -16.03 -6.14
C LEU A 183 2.60 -16.58 -6.40
N GLY A 184 3.59 -15.68 -6.39
CA GLY A 184 4.89 -15.95 -6.97
C GLY A 184 5.50 -17.19 -6.34
N GLN A 185 5.50 -18.32 -7.07
CA GLN A 185 6.46 -19.37 -6.78
C GLN A 185 7.80 -18.87 -7.30
N PRO A 186 8.88 -19.01 -6.50
CA PRO A 186 10.21 -18.61 -6.96
C PRO A 186 10.52 -19.34 -8.27
N LYS A 187 10.91 -18.58 -9.30
CA LYS A 187 11.52 -19.18 -10.50
C LYS A 187 12.86 -19.77 -10.05
N GLU A 188 12.98 -21.10 -10.18
CA GLU A 188 14.22 -21.86 -9.96
C GLU A 188 15.38 -21.35 -10.83
#